data_AF-A0A951RYY8-F1
#
_entry.id   AF-A0A951RYY8-F1
#
_cell.length_a   1.000
_cell.length_b   1.000
_cell.length_c   1.000
_cell.angle_alpha   90.00
_cell.angle_beta   90.00
_cell.angle_gamma   90.00
#
_symmetry.space_group_name_H-M   'P 1'
#
loop_
_entity.id
_entity.type
_entity.pdbx_description
1 polymer ?
#
loop_
_entity_poly.entity_id
_entity_poly.type
_entity_poly.pdbx_seq_one_letter_code
_entity_poly.pdbx_strand_id
1 'polypeptide(L)'
;MPGSITDLTATAECDGTTSQIRLNWSAASNATSYDVYRNGSLYYSGVSVTQFINSSNITTGTSYSYHVQAKNSYGSTNSNTVSATAKTCGGSTSQSERITNGSFSSGTSGWTLSSDFWAGTNLSNYRTSPGYAAGGVDSSGTPKNNAYGSMYQAVTIPSNATSATISFWYNITTSNESGYDALYTVIKNSSGSHLATVATFSNADKGTLGSYSKKSLDVTSYKGQTVTIYFLAMTDSANTTVFRIDDVSLMSDGN
;
A
#
# COMPACT_ATOMS: atom_id res chain seq x y z
N MET A 1 -54.03 4.74 -9.64
CA MET A 1 -52.71 5.30 -9.26
C MET A 1 -51.83 4.19 -8.71
N PRO A 2 -50.49 4.31 -8.84
CA PRO A 2 -49.53 3.47 -8.12
C PRO A 2 -49.69 3.56 -6.59
N GLY A 3 -49.27 2.52 -5.87
CA GLY A 3 -49.26 2.48 -4.40
C GLY A 3 -48.18 3.35 -3.78
N SER A 4 -48.25 3.56 -2.47
CA SER A 4 -47.23 4.31 -1.72
C SER A 4 -45.95 3.50 -1.53
N ILE A 5 -44.81 4.20 -1.49
CA ILE A 5 -43.50 3.68 -1.12
C ILE A 5 -43.07 4.47 0.12
N THR A 6 -42.78 3.80 1.22
CA THR A 6 -42.40 4.48 2.49
C THR A 6 -41.08 4.00 3.07
N ASP A 7 -40.47 3.01 2.43
CA ASP A 7 -39.28 2.29 2.87
C ASP A 7 -38.09 2.54 1.93
N LEU A 8 -38.09 3.63 1.15
CA LEU A 8 -36.93 4.00 0.36
C LEU A 8 -35.74 4.19 1.30
N THR A 9 -34.60 3.60 0.95
CA THR A 9 -33.32 3.74 1.63
C THR A 9 -32.24 4.23 0.66
N ALA A 10 -31.24 4.95 1.18
CA ALA A 10 -30.05 5.36 0.43
C ALA A 10 -28.80 4.97 1.23
N THR A 11 -27.93 4.15 0.64
CA THR A 11 -26.71 3.65 1.28
C THR A 11 -25.50 4.04 0.45
N ALA A 12 -24.53 4.76 1.05
CA ALA A 12 -23.26 5.06 0.40
C ALA A 12 -22.35 3.82 0.41
N GLU A 13 -21.86 3.43 -0.76
CA GLU A 13 -21.01 2.26 -0.96
C GLU A 13 -19.86 2.57 -1.93
N CYS A 14 -18.92 1.63 -2.04
CA CYS A 14 -17.80 1.74 -2.97
C CYS A 14 -17.95 0.71 -4.08
N ASP A 15 -17.72 1.15 -5.31
CA ASP A 15 -17.40 0.28 -6.44
C ASP A 15 -15.93 0.48 -6.78
N GLY A 16 -15.09 -0.43 -6.29
CA GLY A 16 -13.65 -0.27 -6.27
C GLY A 16 -13.21 1.04 -5.60
N THR A 17 -12.61 1.93 -6.40
CA THR A 17 -12.09 3.23 -5.96
C THR A 17 -13.12 4.37 -6.07
N THR A 18 -14.31 4.09 -6.60
CA THR A 18 -15.35 5.10 -6.84
C THR A 18 -16.48 5.01 -5.81
N SER A 19 -16.98 6.16 -5.36
CA SER A 19 -18.16 6.21 -4.49
C SER A 19 -19.43 6.13 -5.32
N GLN A 20 -20.39 5.35 -4.84
CA GLN A 20 -21.74 5.28 -5.38
C GLN A 20 -22.79 5.26 -4.28
N ILE A 21 -24.05 5.53 -4.64
CA ILE A 21 -25.18 5.47 -3.70
C ILE A 21 -26.19 4.43 -4.20
N ARG A 22 -26.41 3.40 -3.39
CA ARG A 22 -27.43 2.36 -3.64
C ARG A 22 -28.75 2.79 -3.04
N LEU A 23 -29.79 2.77 -3.86
CA LEU A 23 -31.18 2.96 -3.47
C LEU A 23 -31.91 1.62 -3.49
N ASN A 24 -32.69 1.32 -2.46
CA ASN A 24 -33.61 0.18 -2.43
C ASN A 24 -34.98 0.61 -1.88
N TRP A 25 -36.05 0.02 -2.40
CA TRP A 25 -37.43 0.25 -1.96
C TRP A 25 -38.29 -1.00 -2.17
N SER A 26 -39.50 -1.04 -1.60
CA SER A 26 -40.50 -2.08 -1.91
C SER A 26 -41.29 -1.77 -3.17
N ALA A 27 -41.75 -2.82 -3.86
CA ALA A 27 -42.58 -2.66 -5.06
C ALA A 27 -43.90 -1.95 -4.73
N ALA A 28 -44.22 -0.88 -5.46
CA ALA A 28 -45.50 -0.20 -5.36
C ALA A 28 -46.57 -0.97 -6.16
N SER A 29 -47.73 -1.21 -5.54
CA SER A 29 -48.87 -1.83 -6.24
C SER A 29 -49.24 -1.05 -7.50
N ASN A 30 -49.51 -1.74 -8.61
CA ASN A 30 -49.88 -1.15 -9.91
C ASN A 30 -48.83 -0.24 -10.56
N ALA A 31 -47.58 -0.18 -10.06
CA ALA A 31 -46.50 0.53 -10.74
C ALA A 31 -45.94 -0.31 -11.89
N THR A 32 -45.67 0.33 -13.04
CA THR A 32 -44.99 -0.29 -14.18
C THR A 32 -43.53 0.12 -14.28
N SER A 33 -43.15 1.25 -13.66
CA SER A 33 -41.78 1.75 -13.62
C SER A 33 -41.59 2.76 -12.49
N TYR A 34 -40.34 3.12 -12.24
CA TYR A 34 -39.94 4.12 -11.25
C TYR A 34 -39.00 5.17 -11.86
N ASP A 35 -39.24 6.43 -11.53
CA ASP A 35 -38.32 7.53 -11.82
C ASP A 35 -37.54 7.89 -10.54
N VAL A 36 -36.22 8.06 -10.65
CA VAL A 36 -35.34 8.44 -9.53
C VAL A 36 -35.07 9.93 -9.62
N TYR A 37 -35.37 10.64 -8.54
CA TYR A 37 -35.07 12.06 -8.38
C TYR A 37 -33.89 12.22 -7.43
N ARG A 38 -33.00 13.15 -7.75
CA ARG A 38 -31.82 13.51 -6.96
C ARG A 38 -31.80 15.02 -6.75
N ASN A 39 -31.67 15.46 -5.50
CA ASN A 39 -31.66 16.88 -5.14
C ASN A 39 -32.86 17.66 -5.72
N GLY A 40 -34.03 17.01 -5.80
CA GLY A 40 -35.27 17.59 -6.32
C GLY A 40 -35.45 17.52 -7.84
N SER A 41 -34.42 17.15 -8.60
CA SER A 41 -34.49 17.04 -10.07
C SER A 41 -34.56 15.59 -10.53
N LEU A 42 -35.21 15.32 -11.66
CA LEU A 42 -35.21 14.00 -12.28
C LEU A 42 -33.79 13.60 -12.65
N TYR A 43 -33.33 12.47 -12.13
CA TYR A 43 -31.99 11.94 -12.37
C TYR A 43 -31.98 10.78 -13.35
N TYR A 44 -32.92 9.86 -13.20
CA TYR A 44 -33.07 8.70 -14.07
C TYR A 44 -34.54 8.33 -14.20
N SER A 45 -34.97 7.86 -15.37
CA SER A 45 -36.36 7.48 -15.62
C SER A 45 -36.47 6.04 -16.09
N GLY A 46 -37.55 5.36 -15.71
CA GLY A 46 -37.89 4.05 -16.25
C GLY A 46 -37.17 2.87 -15.60
N VAL A 47 -36.81 2.95 -14.31
CA VAL A 47 -36.31 1.79 -13.56
C VAL A 47 -37.44 0.75 -13.45
N SER A 48 -37.18 -0.48 -13.88
CA SER A 48 -38.16 -1.58 -13.88
C SER A 48 -38.06 -2.50 -12.65
N VAL A 49 -37.00 -2.36 -11.86
CA VAL A 49 -36.74 -3.08 -10.62
C VAL A 49 -36.84 -2.14 -9.42
N THR A 50 -36.72 -2.67 -8.21
CA THR A 50 -36.85 -1.91 -6.96
C THR A 50 -35.50 -1.53 -6.33
N GLN A 51 -34.47 -1.40 -7.18
CA GLN A 51 -33.12 -0.99 -6.81
C GLN A 51 -32.56 -0.06 -7.89
N PHE A 52 -31.75 0.92 -7.48
CA PHE A 52 -31.00 1.78 -8.39
C PHE A 52 -29.61 2.11 -7.82
N ILE A 53 -28.59 2.10 -8.66
CA ILE A 53 -27.24 2.53 -8.31
C ILE A 53 -26.95 3.86 -8.96
N ASN A 54 -26.76 4.89 -8.14
CA ASN A 54 -26.23 6.16 -8.60
C ASN A 54 -24.69 6.13 -8.54
N SER A 55 -24.05 5.80 -9.67
CA SER A 55 -22.59 5.69 -9.80
C SER A 55 -21.91 6.88 -10.49
N SER A 56 -22.67 7.89 -10.94
CA SER A 56 -22.11 9.02 -11.70
C SER A 56 -22.41 10.38 -11.08
N ASN A 57 -21.50 11.33 -11.37
CA ASN A 57 -21.52 12.68 -10.81
C ASN A 57 -21.59 12.71 -9.28
N ILE A 58 -20.98 11.74 -8.61
CA ILE A 58 -20.87 11.66 -7.14
C ILE A 58 -19.55 12.32 -6.71
N THR A 59 -19.64 13.34 -5.87
CA THR A 59 -18.52 14.01 -5.24
C THR A 59 -18.42 13.53 -3.80
N THR A 60 -17.26 12.97 -3.43
CA THR A 60 -16.96 12.53 -2.06
C THR A 60 -17.24 13.64 -1.04
N GLY A 61 -17.84 13.29 0.09
CA GLY A 61 -18.20 14.22 1.16
C GLY A 61 -19.46 15.06 0.88
N THR A 62 -20.02 15.00 -0.33
CA THR A 62 -21.28 15.68 -0.67
C THR A 62 -22.48 14.82 -0.29
N SER A 63 -23.47 15.43 0.34
CA SER A 63 -24.76 14.81 0.64
C SER A 63 -25.72 14.95 -0.53
N TYR A 64 -26.39 13.85 -0.88
CA TYR A 64 -27.39 13.80 -1.94
C TYR A 64 -28.72 13.32 -1.39
N SER A 65 -29.80 14.04 -1.71
CA SER A 65 -31.16 13.65 -1.37
C SER A 65 -31.83 12.91 -2.54
N TYR A 66 -32.64 11.91 -2.23
CA TYR A 66 -33.32 11.06 -3.19
C TYR A 66 -34.77 10.85 -2.81
N HIS A 67 -35.62 10.82 -3.82
CA HIS A 67 -36.93 10.16 -3.75
C HIS A 67 -37.18 9.42 -5.06
N VAL A 68 -38.09 8.46 -5.02
CA VAL A 68 -38.48 7.66 -6.17
C VAL A 68 -39.96 7.93 -6.45
N GLN A 69 -40.32 8.04 -7.72
CA GLN A 69 -41.70 8.20 -8.17
C GLN A 69 -42.15 6.94 -8.90
N ALA A 70 -43.09 6.20 -8.31
CA ALA A 70 -43.76 5.08 -8.97
C ALA A 70 -44.71 5.60 -10.05
N LYS A 71 -44.75 4.96 -11.23
CA LYS A 71 -45.53 5.41 -12.39
C LYS A 71 -46.30 4.27 -13.04
N ASN A 72 -47.46 4.62 -13.60
CA ASN A 72 -48.18 3.83 -14.61
C ASN A 72 -48.94 4.78 -15.56
N SER A 73 -49.72 4.22 -16.49
CA SER A 73 -50.53 5.02 -17.45
C SER A 73 -51.62 5.88 -16.79
N TYR A 74 -51.96 5.61 -15.52
CA TYR A 74 -53.02 6.30 -14.79
C TYR A 74 -52.50 7.34 -13.78
N GLY A 75 -51.18 7.50 -13.64
CA GLY A 75 -50.59 8.53 -12.77
C GLY A 75 -49.32 8.09 -12.05
N SER A 76 -48.93 8.85 -11.03
CA SER A 76 -47.70 8.64 -10.29
C SER A 76 -47.84 8.86 -8.78
N THR A 77 -46.91 8.35 -7.99
CA THR A 77 -46.87 8.50 -6.53
C THR A 77 -45.43 8.55 -6.03
N ASN A 78 -45.09 9.54 -5.21
CA ASN A 78 -43.74 9.73 -4.67
C ASN A 78 -43.52 8.87 -3.41
N SER A 79 -42.27 8.48 -3.19
CA SER A 79 -41.81 7.86 -1.94
C SER A 79 -41.54 8.90 -0.84
N ASN A 80 -41.13 8.41 0.34
CA ASN A 80 -40.36 9.21 1.29
C ASN A 80 -39.05 9.73 0.66
N THR A 81 -38.52 10.84 1.18
CA THR A 81 -37.20 11.37 0.80
C THR A 81 -36.14 10.86 1.77
N VAL A 82 -35.00 10.42 1.25
CA VAL A 82 -33.83 10.00 2.03
C VAL A 82 -32.57 10.72 1.54
N SER A 83 -31.54 10.79 2.38
CA SER A 83 -30.26 11.36 2.01
C SER A 83 -29.11 10.42 2.35
N ALA A 84 -28.06 10.44 1.54
CA ALA A 84 -26.80 9.76 1.82
C ALA A 84 -25.60 10.66 1.47
N THR A 85 -24.60 10.67 2.35
CA THR A 85 -23.33 11.35 2.11
C THR A 85 -22.39 10.40 1.39
N ALA A 86 -21.91 10.81 0.21
CA ALA A 86 -20.94 10.04 -0.55
C ALA A 86 -19.67 9.83 0.28
N LYS A 87 -19.22 8.58 0.37
CA LYS A 87 -18.07 8.21 1.20
C LYS A 87 -16.78 8.19 0.40
N THR A 88 -15.67 8.45 1.06
CA THR A 88 -14.37 8.29 0.42
C THR A 88 -14.15 6.81 0.14
N CYS A 89 -14.06 6.46 -1.15
CA CYS A 89 -13.63 5.15 -1.58
C CYS A 89 -12.14 5.22 -1.86
N GLY A 90 -11.39 4.23 -1.37
CA GLY A 90 -9.94 4.20 -1.40
C GLY A 90 -9.43 4.16 -2.84
N GLY A 91 -9.35 5.32 -3.48
CA GLY A 91 -8.45 5.50 -4.62
C GLY A 91 -7.03 5.36 -4.11
N SER A 92 -6.16 4.75 -4.90
CA SER A 92 -4.72 4.94 -4.76
C SER A 92 -4.45 6.43 -4.80
N THR A 93 -4.37 7.06 -3.63
CA THR A 93 -3.67 8.31 -3.46
C THR A 93 -2.27 8.11 -4.02
N SER A 94 -1.79 9.01 -4.86
CA SER A 94 -0.46 8.91 -5.47
C SER A 94 0.55 8.56 -4.39
N GLN A 95 1.16 7.38 -4.50
CA GLN A 95 2.14 6.97 -3.50
C GLN A 95 3.40 7.81 -3.73
N SER A 96 3.96 8.29 -2.63
CA SER A 96 5.23 9.00 -2.60
C SER A 96 6.31 8.08 -2.04
N GLU A 97 7.48 8.12 -2.65
CA GLU A 97 8.67 7.48 -2.11
C GLU A 97 9.10 8.20 -0.82
N ARG A 98 9.35 7.44 0.24
CA ARG A 98 9.80 7.95 1.53
C ARG A 98 11.28 7.68 1.76
N ILE A 99 11.85 6.67 1.12
CA ILE A 99 13.29 6.37 1.19
C ILE A 99 14.06 7.29 0.25
N THR A 100 15.11 7.90 0.78
CA THR A 100 16.08 8.63 -0.02
C THR A 100 17.23 7.71 -0.42
N ASN A 101 17.73 7.86 -1.64
CA ASN A 101 18.91 7.13 -2.14
C ASN A 101 18.80 5.60 -1.98
N GLY A 102 17.63 5.04 -2.29
CA GLY A 102 17.38 3.60 -2.22
C GLY A 102 18.21 2.76 -3.18
N SER A 103 18.64 3.35 -4.30
CA SER A 103 19.48 2.75 -5.34
C SER A 103 20.99 2.87 -5.05
N PHE A 104 21.37 3.54 -3.96
CA PHE A 104 22.76 3.79 -3.56
C PHE A 104 23.63 4.50 -4.62
N SER A 105 23.05 5.10 -5.67
CA SER A 105 23.79 5.83 -6.69
C SER A 105 24.50 7.08 -6.16
N SER A 106 24.14 7.53 -4.96
CA SER A 106 24.78 8.62 -4.22
C SER A 106 25.54 8.12 -2.99
N GLY A 107 26.03 6.88 -3.02
CA GLY A 107 26.78 6.27 -1.93
C GLY A 107 25.92 6.11 -0.67
N THR A 108 26.43 6.53 0.48
CA THR A 108 25.77 6.41 1.78
C THR A 108 24.82 7.58 2.12
N SER A 109 24.61 8.54 1.22
CA SER A 109 23.74 9.68 1.50
C SER A 109 22.35 9.22 1.95
N GLY A 110 21.86 9.76 3.08
CA GLY A 110 20.57 9.35 3.68
C GLY A 110 20.59 8.04 4.47
N TRP A 111 21.68 7.27 4.40
CA TRP A 111 21.84 5.99 5.10
C TRP A 111 22.87 6.10 6.22
N THR A 112 22.58 5.48 7.36
CA THR A 112 23.58 5.28 8.42
C THR A 112 24.06 3.85 8.38
N LEU A 113 25.39 3.67 8.29
CA LEU A 113 26.05 2.38 8.29
C LEU A 113 26.89 2.23 9.58
N SER A 114 27.04 0.99 10.05
CA SER A 114 27.83 0.67 11.23
C SER A 114 28.58 -0.64 11.05
N SER A 115 29.86 -0.65 11.46
CA SER A 115 30.75 -1.80 11.46
C SER A 115 30.90 -2.46 10.08
N ASP A 116 30.61 -3.76 9.95
CA ASP A 116 30.87 -4.57 8.75
C ASP A 116 29.73 -4.49 7.72
N PHE A 117 29.29 -3.27 7.43
CA PHE A 117 28.34 -2.96 6.37
C PHE A 117 28.91 -1.84 5.51
N TRP A 118 28.75 -1.97 4.20
CA TRP A 118 29.34 -1.06 3.22
C TRP A 118 28.31 -0.69 2.14
N ALA A 119 28.47 0.48 1.53
CA ALA A 119 27.74 0.84 0.32
C ALA A 119 28.66 1.62 -0.62
N GLY A 120 28.51 1.40 -1.91
CA GLY A 120 29.39 1.96 -2.93
C GLY A 120 28.66 2.38 -4.20
N THR A 121 29.37 3.12 -5.04
CA THR A 121 28.94 3.58 -6.37
C THR A 121 29.88 3.06 -7.45
N ASN A 122 29.47 3.18 -8.71
CA ASN A 122 30.19 2.70 -9.89
C ASN A 122 30.55 1.21 -9.81
N LEU A 123 29.67 0.42 -9.20
CA LEU A 123 29.88 -1.01 -8.98
C LEU A 123 29.49 -1.81 -10.22
N SER A 124 29.90 -3.07 -10.25
CA SER A 124 29.39 -4.10 -11.16
C SER A 124 28.40 -5.01 -10.43
N ASN A 125 27.52 -5.71 -11.17
CA ASN A 125 26.49 -6.59 -10.60
C ASN A 125 25.49 -5.86 -9.69
N TYR A 126 25.23 -4.58 -9.99
CA TYR A 126 24.09 -3.84 -9.45
C TYR A 126 22.80 -4.26 -10.13
N ARG A 127 21.64 -3.88 -9.57
CA ARG A 127 20.35 -4.22 -10.17
C ARG A 127 19.93 -3.21 -11.25
N THR A 128 19.80 -1.93 -10.90
CA THR A 128 19.26 -0.91 -11.83
C THR A 128 20.22 0.27 -12.05
N SER A 129 20.77 0.82 -10.98
CA SER A 129 21.72 1.94 -11.00
C SER A 129 23.07 1.46 -10.47
N PRO A 130 24.20 2.09 -10.84
CA PRO A 130 25.52 1.59 -10.51
C PRO A 130 25.90 1.84 -9.04
N GLY A 131 25.16 1.27 -8.10
CA GLY A 131 25.40 1.29 -6.66
C GLY A 131 24.61 0.18 -5.96
N TYR A 132 25.06 -0.22 -4.78
CA TYR A 132 24.31 -1.08 -3.85
C TYR A 132 25.00 -1.04 -2.48
N ALA A 133 24.31 -1.55 -1.46
CA ALA A 133 24.87 -1.81 -0.15
C ALA A 133 25.13 -3.31 0.06
N ALA A 134 26.08 -3.66 0.92
CA ALA A 134 26.40 -5.04 1.23
C ALA A 134 26.80 -5.22 2.71
N GLY A 135 26.30 -6.29 3.32
CA GLY A 135 26.81 -6.84 4.58
C GLY A 135 27.60 -8.13 4.34
N GLY A 136 28.33 -8.59 5.36
CA GLY A 136 29.27 -9.72 5.20
C GLY A 136 30.59 -9.32 4.55
N VAL A 137 30.92 -8.03 4.63
CA VAL A 137 32.06 -7.40 3.97
C VAL A 137 32.80 -6.48 4.93
N ASP A 138 34.06 -6.19 4.65
CA ASP A 138 34.82 -5.16 5.36
C ASP A 138 34.46 -3.74 4.89
N SER A 139 35.15 -2.72 5.43
CA SER A 139 34.93 -1.31 5.09
C SER A 139 35.22 -0.95 3.63
N SER A 140 35.84 -1.86 2.86
CA SER A 140 36.12 -1.69 1.42
C SER A 140 35.11 -2.43 0.52
N GLY A 141 34.15 -3.16 1.10
CA GLY A 141 33.23 -4.01 0.37
C GLY A 141 33.80 -5.40 0.03
N THR A 142 34.94 -5.78 0.61
CA THR A 142 35.57 -7.10 0.39
C THR A 142 34.93 -8.15 1.30
N PRO A 143 34.54 -9.34 0.80
CA PRO A 143 33.91 -10.38 1.61
C PRO A 143 34.77 -10.80 2.81
N LYS A 144 34.16 -10.93 4.01
CA LYS A 144 34.86 -11.40 5.21
C LYS A 144 33.98 -12.30 6.10
N ASN A 145 34.65 -13.14 6.88
CA ASN A 145 34.02 -13.91 7.96
C ASN A 145 33.96 -13.07 9.24
N ASN A 146 33.17 -13.51 10.22
CA ASN A 146 32.92 -12.84 11.49
C ASN A 146 32.46 -11.39 11.28
N ALA A 147 31.67 -11.16 10.24
CA ALA A 147 31.12 -9.85 9.95
C ALA A 147 29.93 -9.60 10.87
N TYR A 148 29.89 -8.43 11.49
CA TYR A 148 28.70 -7.93 12.17
C TYR A 148 28.50 -6.48 11.79
N GLY A 149 27.47 -6.19 11.01
CA GLY A 149 27.26 -4.87 10.44
C GLY A 149 25.80 -4.53 10.25
N SER A 150 25.49 -3.24 10.26
CA SER A 150 24.13 -2.78 9.98
C SER A 150 24.07 -1.55 9.09
N MET A 151 22.93 -1.39 8.44
CA MET A 151 22.57 -0.23 7.64
C MET A 151 21.12 0.14 7.89
N TYR A 152 20.81 1.42 8.03
CA TYR A 152 19.44 1.86 8.28
C TYR A 152 19.13 3.28 7.82
N GLN A 153 17.83 3.53 7.64
CA GLN A 153 17.25 4.85 7.38
C GLN A 153 15.95 4.99 8.18
N ALA A 154 15.74 6.16 8.79
CA ALA A 154 14.48 6.51 9.44
C ALA A 154 13.54 7.17 8.44
N VAL A 155 12.28 6.75 8.44
CA VAL A 155 11.24 7.20 7.51
C VAL A 155 9.91 7.36 8.23
N THR A 156 9.23 8.48 7.95
CA THR A 156 7.91 8.78 8.50
C THR A 156 6.83 8.31 7.55
N ILE A 157 5.88 7.52 8.07
CA ILE A 157 4.68 7.12 7.34
C ILE A 157 3.55 8.09 7.74
N PRO A 158 2.89 8.77 6.78
CA PRO A 158 1.81 9.72 7.09
C PRO A 158 0.70 9.12 7.94
N SER A 159 0.13 9.89 8.86
CA SER A 159 -0.93 9.41 9.76
C SER A 159 -2.24 9.09 9.04
N ASN A 160 -2.49 9.75 7.91
CA ASN A 160 -3.64 9.51 7.04
C ASN A 160 -3.36 8.47 5.95
N ALA A 161 -2.21 7.79 5.97
CA ALA A 161 -1.91 6.75 5.00
C ALA A 161 -2.98 5.65 5.03
N THR A 162 -3.41 5.22 3.86
CA THR A 162 -4.27 4.06 3.64
C THR A 162 -3.50 2.88 3.06
N SER A 163 -2.30 3.13 2.53
CA SER A 163 -1.36 2.12 2.05
C SER A 163 0.08 2.58 2.23
N ALA A 164 0.91 1.73 2.80
CA ALA A 164 2.35 1.89 2.89
C ALA A 164 3.04 0.54 2.68
N THR A 165 3.95 0.45 1.72
CA THR A 165 4.67 -0.77 1.38
C THR A 165 6.17 -0.52 1.36
N ILE A 166 6.92 -1.31 2.12
CA ILE A 166 8.38 -1.40 1.98
C ILE A 166 8.71 -2.43 0.91
N SER A 167 9.72 -2.14 0.10
CA SER A 167 10.36 -3.14 -0.73
C SER A 167 11.86 -2.93 -0.84
N PHE A 168 12.58 -4.00 -1.14
CA PHE A 168 14.00 -3.96 -1.46
C PHE A 168 14.36 -5.16 -2.31
N TRP A 169 15.48 -5.06 -3.00
CA TRP A 169 16.05 -6.15 -3.78
C TRP A 169 17.29 -6.68 -3.08
N TYR A 170 17.47 -8.01 -3.14
CA TYR A 170 18.61 -8.66 -2.53
C TYR A 170 19.26 -9.68 -3.47
N ASN A 171 20.58 -9.83 -3.35
CA ASN A 171 21.34 -10.89 -3.98
C ASN A 171 22.36 -11.42 -2.98
N ILE A 172 22.28 -12.72 -2.68
CA ILE A 172 23.13 -13.37 -1.69
C ILE A 172 24.09 -14.28 -2.42
N THR A 173 25.38 -14.12 -2.16
CA THR A 173 26.43 -14.97 -2.72
C THR A 173 27.28 -15.51 -1.60
N THR A 174 27.66 -16.77 -1.67
CA THR A 174 28.38 -17.44 -0.61
C THR A 174 29.33 -18.49 -1.17
N SER A 175 30.35 -18.82 -0.39
CA SER A 175 31.23 -19.96 -0.62
C SER A 175 30.73 -21.27 0.04
N ASN A 176 29.60 -21.26 0.77
CA ASN A 176 28.97 -22.44 1.39
C ASN A 176 27.45 -22.27 1.63
N GLU A 177 26.67 -23.34 1.77
CA GLU A 177 25.19 -23.32 1.80
C GLU A 177 24.56 -23.77 3.13
N SER A 178 25.29 -23.67 4.23
CA SER A 178 24.94 -24.29 5.50
C SER A 178 23.94 -23.53 6.39
N GLY A 179 23.47 -22.35 5.99
CA GLY A 179 22.41 -21.59 6.68
C GLY A 179 22.82 -20.88 7.99
N TYR A 180 24.12 -20.78 8.29
CA TYR A 180 24.64 -20.17 9.52
C TYR A 180 24.78 -18.64 9.45
N ASP A 181 24.98 -18.08 8.26
CA ASP A 181 25.05 -16.64 8.06
C ASP A 181 23.65 -16.07 7.89
N ALA A 182 23.40 -14.86 8.38
CA ALA A 182 22.06 -14.30 8.37
C ALA A 182 22.03 -12.80 8.02
N LEU A 183 21.00 -12.43 7.24
CA LEU A 183 20.55 -11.06 7.05
C LEU A 183 19.15 -10.91 7.64
N TYR A 184 19.00 -10.00 8.60
CA TYR A 184 17.71 -9.60 9.13
C TYR A 184 17.31 -8.25 8.58
N THR A 185 16.06 -8.14 8.14
CA THR A 185 15.40 -6.85 7.92
C THR A 185 14.38 -6.64 9.03
N VAL A 186 14.51 -5.55 9.75
CA VAL A 186 13.76 -5.25 10.97
C VAL A 186 13.16 -3.85 10.86
N ILE A 187 11.94 -3.69 11.34
CA ILE A 187 11.32 -2.40 11.58
C ILE A 187 11.51 -2.08 13.06
N LYS A 188 12.11 -0.93 13.33
CA LYS A 188 12.28 -0.39 14.69
C LYS A 188 11.46 0.89 14.84
N ASN A 189 11.08 1.21 16.07
CA ASN A 189 10.50 2.51 16.38
C ASN A 189 11.58 3.58 16.50
N SER A 190 11.19 4.84 16.71
CA SER A 190 12.10 5.98 16.87
C SER A 190 13.06 5.87 18.06
N SER A 191 12.73 5.05 19.07
CA SER A 191 13.62 4.77 20.22
C SER A 191 14.63 3.65 19.95
N GLY A 192 14.58 3.02 18.77
CA GLY A 192 15.42 1.87 18.41
C GLY A 192 14.88 0.52 18.90
N SER A 193 13.71 0.49 19.54
CA SER A 193 13.07 -0.76 19.96
C SER A 193 12.54 -1.52 18.74
N HIS A 194 12.69 -2.84 18.76
CA HIS A 194 12.18 -3.74 17.74
C HIS A 194 10.66 -3.68 17.67
N LEU A 195 10.10 -3.48 16.47
CA LEU A 195 8.67 -3.61 16.21
C LEU A 195 8.35 -4.91 15.49
N ALA A 196 9.08 -5.25 14.43
CA ALA A 196 8.90 -6.49 13.68
C ALA A 196 10.15 -6.91 12.90
N THR A 197 10.35 -8.22 12.74
CA THR A 197 11.25 -8.77 11.71
C THR A 197 10.44 -9.00 10.45
N VAL A 198 10.85 -8.39 9.34
CA VAL A 198 10.09 -8.37 8.09
C VAL A 198 10.67 -9.27 7.02
N ALA A 199 11.95 -9.63 7.18
CA ALA A 199 12.59 -10.68 6.41
C ALA A 199 13.76 -11.26 7.21
N THR A 200 14.02 -12.54 6.97
CA THR A 200 15.23 -13.23 7.42
C THR A 200 15.72 -14.04 6.24
N PHE A 201 16.96 -13.81 5.85
CA PHE A 201 17.65 -14.57 4.82
C PHE A 201 18.93 -15.15 5.39
N SER A 202 19.43 -16.18 4.74
CA SER A 202 20.68 -16.83 5.08
C SER A 202 21.52 -17.11 3.85
N ASN A 203 22.71 -17.67 4.04
CA ASN A 203 23.51 -18.20 2.94
C ASN A 203 22.84 -19.37 2.19
N ALA A 204 21.78 -19.99 2.74
CA ALA A 204 20.97 -20.97 2.02
C ALA A 204 20.08 -20.32 0.94
N ASP A 205 19.81 -19.01 1.03
CA ASP A 205 19.02 -18.23 0.05
C ASP A 205 19.89 -17.69 -1.10
N LYS A 206 21.04 -18.32 -1.36
CA LYS A 206 21.98 -17.84 -2.36
C LYS A 206 21.39 -17.83 -3.76
N GLY A 207 21.89 -16.90 -4.57
CA GLY A 207 21.60 -16.83 -6.00
C GLY A 207 22.87 -16.63 -6.82
N THR A 208 22.72 -16.60 -8.13
CA THR A 208 23.78 -16.19 -9.05
C THR A 208 24.12 -14.72 -8.80
N LEU A 209 25.41 -14.37 -8.79
CA LEU A 209 25.86 -12.99 -8.61
C LEU A 209 25.15 -12.05 -9.63
N GLY A 210 24.61 -10.94 -9.14
CA GLY A 210 23.87 -9.97 -9.96
C GLY A 210 22.42 -10.37 -10.28
N SER A 211 21.96 -11.55 -9.89
CA SER A 211 20.56 -11.97 -10.02
C SER A 211 19.79 -11.64 -8.74
N TYR A 212 19.12 -10.48 -8.74
CA TYR A 212 18.40 -9.99 -7.56
C TYR A 212 16.98 -10.54 -7.46
N SER A 213 16.55 -10.82 -6.23
CA SER A 213 15.17 -11.14 -5.87
C SER A 213 14.54 -9.99 -5.09
N LYS A 214 13.23 -9.80 -5.20
CA LYS A 214 12.50 -8.72 -4.51
C LYS A 214 11.83 -9.23 -3.24
N LYS A 215 11.91 -8.45 -2.16
CA LYS A 215 11.05 -8.60 -0.98
C LYS A 215 10.14 -7.38 -0.85
N SER A 216 8.89 -7.62 -0.48
CA SER A 216 7.90 -6.59 -0.21
C SER A 216 7.11 -6.92 1.06
N LEU A 217 6.73 -5.89 1.82
CA LEU A 217 5.88 -6.01 3.00
C LEU A 217 4.97 -4.77 3.16
N ASP A 218 3.71 -5.01 3.48
CA ASP A 218 2.78 -3.99 3.94
C ASP A 218 3.13 -3.53 5.37
N VAL A 219 3.32 -2.21 5.51
CA VAL A 219 3.66 -1.51 6.76
C VAL A 219 2.64 -0.44 7.11
N THR A 220 1.44 -0.48 6.52
CA THR A 220 0.36 0.49 6.75
C THR A 220 -0.03 0.57 8.23
N SER A 221 0.13 -0.51 9.00
CA SER A 221 -0.15 -0.52 10.44
C SER A 221 0.74 0.42 11.25
N TYR A 222 1.88 0.87 10.71
CA TYR A 222 2.78 1.83 11.35
C TYR A 222 2.53 3.28 10.93
N LYS A 223 1.41 3.56 10.25
CA LYS A 223 1.03 4.93 9.86
C LYS A 223 1.01 5.89 11.06
N GLY A 224 1.44 7.13 10.81
CA GLY A 224 1.56 8.18 11.82
C GLY A 224 2.81 8.08 12.69
N GLN A 225 3.74 7.19 12.36
CA GLN A 225 4.97 7.00 13.10
C GLN A 225 6.19 7.20 12.20
N THR A 226 7.29 7.62 12.81
CA THR A 226 8.63 7.46 12.24
C THR A 226 9.15 6.08 12.62
N VAL A 227 9.41 5.26 11.61
CA VAL A 227 10.00 3.93 11.76
C VAL A 227 11.41 3.92 11.18
N THR A 228 12.24 3.00 11.64
CA THR A 228 13.57 2.74 11.07
C THR A 228 13.53 1.43 10.30
N ILE A 229 13.88 1.47 9.01
CA ILE A 229 14.15 0.28 8.21
C ILE A 229 15.60 -0.12 8.47
N TYR A 230 15.79 -1.26 9.13
CA TYR A 230 17.08 -1.70 9.67
C TYR A 230 17.50 -3.03 9.05
N PHE A 231 18.66 -3.05 8.41
CA PHE A 231 19.31 -4.25 7.89
C PHE A 231 20.46 -4.63 8.80
N LEU A 232 20.54 -5.91 9.19
CA LEU A 232 21.61 -6.47 10.03
C LEU A 232 22.17 -7.71 9.37
N ALA A 233 23.45 -7.68 9.01
CA ALA A 233 24.16 -8.83 8.48
C ALA A 233 25.12 -9.39 9.52
N MET A 234 25.10 -10.71 9.66
CA MET A 234 25.97 -11.46 10.55
C MET A 234 26.52 -12.67 9.81
N THR A 235 27.84 -12.88 9.87
CA THR A 235 28.49 -14.09 9.35
C THR A 235 29.25 -14.82 10.45
N ASP A 236 29.35 -16.14 10.29
CA ASP A 236 30.14 -16.99 11.18
C ASP A 236 31.65 -16.93 10.84
N SER A 237 32.44 -17.83 11.44
CA SER A 237 33.90 -17.85 11.27
C SER A 237 34.40 -18.45 9.94
N ALA A 238 33.53 -19.05 9.12
CA ALA A 238 33.94 -19.90 8.00
C ALA A 238 33.08 -19.71 6.74
N ASN A 239 33.75 -19.59 5.58
CA ASN A 239 33.14 -19.34 4.26
C ASN A 239 32.43 -17.98 4.20
N THR A 240 32.91 -17.10 3.33
CA THR A 240 32.34 -15.77 3.23
C THR A 240 30.96 -15.82 2.57
N THR A 241 30.05 -15.00 3.09
CA THR A 241 28.75 -14.70 2.50
C THR A 241 28.61 -13.19 2.35
N VAL A 242 28.15 -12.74 1.19
CA VAL A 242 27.85 -11.33 0.92
C VAL A 242 26.34 -11.18 0.73
N PHE A 243 25.74 -10.30 1.52
CA PHE A 243 24.33 -9.95 1.46
C PHE A 243 24.17 -8.60 0.78
N ARG A 244 23.93 -8.58 -0.54
CA ARG A 244 23.71 -7.32 -1.29
C ARG A 244 22.27 -6.87 -1.15
N ILE A 245 22.08 -5.56 -0.97
CA ILE A 245 20.80 -4.86 -0.88
C ILE A 245 20.82 -3.70 -1.86
N ASP A 246 19.77 -3.61 -2.68
CA ASP A 246 19.63 -2.57 -3.70
C ASP A 246 18.16 -2.16 -3.84
N ASP A 247 17.94 -0.98 -4.41
CA ASP A 247 16.62 -0.39 -4.70
C ASP A 247 15.64 -0.50 -3.52
N VAL A 248 16.08 -0.05 -2.34
CA VAL A 248 15.24 0.04 -1.15
C VAL A 248 14.22 1.16 -1.33
N SER A 249 12.96 0.87 -1.04
CA SER A 249 11.83 1.76 -1.29
C SER A 249 10.81 1.62 -0.17
N LEU A 250 10.20 2.73 0.23
CA LEU A 250 8.97 2.76 1.00
C LEU A 250 8.00 3.69 0.29
N MET A 251 7.07 3.10 -0.44
CA MET A 251 5.99 3.84 -1.09
C MET A 251 4.81 3.93 -0.14
N SER A 252 4.34 5.15 0.13
CA SER A 252 3.09 5.34 0.88
C SER A 252 2.28 6.48 0.31
N ASP A 253 0.97 6.36 0.42
CA ASP A 253 0.10 7.50 0.26
C ASP A 253 0.08 8.41 1.51
N GLY A 254 -0.78 9.42 1.49
CA GLY A 254 -0.86 10.44 2.53
C GLY A 254 0.23 11.51 2.43
N ASN A 255 0.08 12.57 3.22
CA ASN A 255 1.01 13.70 3.28
C ASN A 255 1.62 13.81 4.68
#